data_AF-A0A2E9GN03-F1
#
_entry.id   AF-A0A2E9GN03-F1
#
_cell.length_a   1.000
_cell.length_b   1.000
_cell.length_c   1.000
_cell.angle_alpha   90.00
_cell.angle_beta   90.00
_cell.angle_gamma   90.00
#
_symmetry.space_group_name_H-M   'P 1'
#
loop_
_entity.id
_entity.type
_entity.pdbx_description
1 polymer ?
#
loop_
_entity_poly.entity_id
_entity_poly.type
_entity_poly.pdbx_seq_one_letter_code
_entity_poly.pdbx_strand_id
1 'polypeptide(L)'
;MTDRRRTGGVGFLAVLLLLALAAGVWNYQRNLAAERAAYRPFRGYAEADLEALAEALDVRRQDQTERYEVAATRRVTAGTKSYFDEQVAEFERVQRTGTTKRQAQLELAGSRVTSELLEDERVYRAQERDRVKVFLERLLSI
;
A
#
# COMPACT_ATOMS: atom_id res chain seq x y z
N MET A 1 14.30 53.06 43.84
CA MET A 1 14.31 53.14 42.35
C MET A 1 14.19 51.72 41.82
N THR A 2 12.97 51.22 41.69
CA THR A 2 12.69 49.85 41.29
C THR A 2 11.42 49.87 40.45
N ASP A 3 11.37 48.98 39.46
CA ASP A 3 10.30 48.74 38.48
C ASP A 3 10.42 49.45 37.13
N ARG A 4 11.18 48.80 36.22
CA ARG A 4 11.00 48.99 34.76
C ARG A 4 11.44 47.80 33.88
N ARG A 5 11.58 46.58 34.43
CA ARG A 5 12.06 45.41 33.65
C ARG A 5 11.15 44.17 33.65
N ARG A 6 9.94 44.22 34.22
CA ARG A 6 9.00 43.07 34.17
C ARG A 6 8.17 43.00 32.88
N THR A 7 7.90 44.12 32.21
CA THR A 7 7.10 44.16 30.98
C THR A 7 7.83 43.65 29.73
N GLY A 8 9.16 43.80 29.66
CA GLY A 8 9.96 43.30 28.53
C GLY A 8 10.03 41.77 28.43
N GLY A 9 9.98 41.07 29.58
CA GLY A 9 10.01 39.61 29.61
C GLY A 9 8.73 38.97 29.11
N VAL A 10 7.57 39.51 29.48
CA VAL A 10 6.25 38.96 29.08
C VAL A 10 6.00 39.12 27.58
N GLY A 11 6.35 40.28 27.00
CA GLY A 11 6.22 40.51 25.56
C GLY A 11 7.12 39.58 24.74
N PHE A 12 8.36 39.37 25.19
CA PHE A 12 9.29 38.44 24.55
C PHE A 12 8.81 36.98 24.63
N LEU A 13 8.27 36.57 25.79
CA LEU A 13 7.71 35.24 25.99
C LEU A 13 6.48 35.00 25.09
N ALA A 14 5.62 36.01 24.94
CA ALA A 14 4.47 35.95 24.03
C ALA A 14 4.90 35.80 22.56
N VAL A 15 5.95 36.51 22.14
CA VAL A 15 6.52 36.36 20.79
C VAL A 15 7.13 34.97 20.59
N LEU A 16 7.87 34.45 21.58
CA LEU A 16 8.41 33.09 21.52
C LEU A 16 7.32 32.02 21.45
N LEU A 17 6.24 32.18 22.22
CA LEU A 17 5.07 31.30 22.15
C LEU A 17 4.41 31.36 20.77
N LEU A 18 4.23 32.56 20.21
CA LEU A 18 3.69 32.72 18.86
C LEU A 18 4.58 32.07 17.80
N LEU A 19 5.90 32.22 17.91
CA LEU A 19 6.86 31.57 17.00
C LEU A 19 6.83 30.05 17.15
N ALA A 20 6.74 29.53 18.38
CA ALA A 20 6.62 28.10 18.64
C ALA A 20 5.32 27.51 18.08
N LEU A 21 4.19 28.22 18.27
CA LEU A 21 2.90 27.84 17.70
C LEU A 21 2.92 27.89 16.17
N ALA A 22 3.48 28.95 15.57
CA ALA A 22 3.61 29.07 14.13
C ALA A 22 4.49 27.97 13.53
N ALA A 23 5.62 27.64 14.18
CA ALA A 23 6.49 26.54 13.77
C ALA A 23 5.78 25.18 13.91
N GLY A 24 5.02 24.98 14.98
CA GLY A 24 4.22 23.78 15.19
C GLY A 24 3.15 23.59 14.12
N VAL A 25 2.39 24.65 13.81
CA VAL A 25 1.37 24.65 12.74
C VAL A 25 1.99 24.38 11.38
N TRP A 26 3.12 25.02 11.07
CA TRP A 26 3.85 24.78 9.82
C TRP A 26 4.30 23.31 9.67
N ASN A 27 4.87 22.74 10.73
CA ASN A 27 5.32 21.35 10.73
C ASN A 27 4.13 20.39 10.58
N TYR A 28 3.04 20.66 11.30
CA TYR A 28 1.80 19.91 11.17
C TYR A 28 1.26 19.94 9.73
N GLN A 29 1.16 21.12 9.13
CA GLN A 29 0.71 21.25 7.73
C GLN A 29 1.63 20.52 6.76
N ARG A 30 2.95 20.58 6.96
CA ARG A 30 3.92 19.86 6.13
C ARG A 30 3.73 18.35 6.20
N ASN A 31 3.54 17.81 7.41
CA ASN A 31 3.33 16.38 7.60
C ASN A 31 1.98 15.94 7.03
N LEU A 32 0.93 16.74 7.25
CA LEU A 32 -0.39 16.48 6.70
C LEU A 32 -0.40 16.55 5.15
N ALA A 33 0.39 17.43 4.56
CA ALA A 33 0.58 17.48 3.11
C ALA A 33 1.31 16.22 2.60
N ALA A 34 2.33 15.75 3.32
CA ALA A 34 3.03 14.51 2.99
C ALA A 34 2.11 13.28 3.12
N GLU A 35 1.30 13.20 4.17
CA GLU A 35 0.29 12.15 4.36
C GLU A 35 -0.79 12.16 3.28
N ARG A 36 -1.22 13.36 2.84
CA ARG A 36 -2.15 13.50 1.72
C ARG A 36 -1.53 13.15 0.37
N ALA A 37 -0.22 13.35 0.22
CA ALA A 37 0.51 13.00 -1.00
C ALA A 37 0.81 11.49 -1.11
N ALA A 38 0.80 10.75 0.02
CA ALA A 38 0.97 9.31 0.01
C ALA A 38 -0.20 8.63 -0.72
N TYR A 39 0.11 7.87 -1.77
CA TYR A 39 -0.89 7.11 -2.52
C TYR A 39 -1.45 5.97 -1.66
N ARG A 40 -2.72 6.07 -1.30
CA ARG A 40 -3.45 5.06 -0.51
C ARG A 40 -4.74 4.67 -1.23
N PRO A 41 -4.71 3.61 -2.07
CA PRO A 41 -5.86 3.24 -2.90
C PRO A 41 -7.08 2.82 -2.06
N PHE A 42 -6.85 2.32 -0.84
CA PHE A 42 -7.88 1.77 0.03
C PHE A 42 -8.36 2.71 1.14
N ARG A 43 -7.86 3.96 1.19
CA ARG A 43 -8.20 4.94 2.23
C ARG A 43 -9.70 5.19 2.37
N GLY A 44 -10.44 5.15 1.27
CA GLY A 44 -11.87 5.48 1.23
C GLY A 44 -12.82 4.32 1.57
N TYR A 45 -12.32 3.09 1.74
CA TYR A 45 -13.16 1.91 1.95
C TYR A 45 -13.48 1.68 3.44
N ALA A 46 -14.68 1.21 3.74
CA ALA A 46 -15.03 0.80 5.09
C ALA A 46 -14.25 -0.45 5.51
N GLU A 47 -14.06 -0.66 6.82
CA GLU A 47 -13.30 -1.82 7.32
C GLU A 47 -13.92 -3.16 6.89
N ALA A 48 -15.25 -3.25 6.92
CA ALA A 48 -15.98 -4.43 6.46
C ALA A 48 -15.75 -4.71 4.96
N ASP A 49 -15.67 -3.65 4.15
CA ASP A 49 -15.40 -3.79 2.71
C ASP A 49 -13.96 -4.26 2.47
N LEU A 50 -12.99 -3.81 3.29
CA LEU A 50 -11.61 -4.29 3.20
C LEU A 50 -11.50 -5.77 3.54
N GLU A 51 -12.27 -6.24 4.51
CA GLU A 51 -12.29 -7.65 4.89
C GLU A 51 -12.92 -8.52 3.81
N ALA A 52 -14.06 -8.10 3.26
CA ALA A 52 -14.69 -8.77 2.12
C ALA A 52 -13.77 -8.77 0.88
N LEU A 53 -13.06 -7.67 0.64
CA LEU A 53 -12.09 -7.58 -0.46
C LEU A 53 -10.89 -8.50 -0.23
N ALA A 54 -10.40 -8.62 1.01
CA ALA A 54 -9.31 -9.53 1.35
C ALA A 54 -9.69 -10.99 1.09
N GLU A 55 -10.90 -11.39 1.50
CA GLU A 55 -11.43 -12.74 1.26
C GLU A 55 -11.57 -13.03 -0.23
N ALA A 56 -12.17 -12.09 -0.98
CA ALA A 56 -12.33 -12.23 -2.43
C ALA A 56 -10.98 -12.31 -3.16
N LEU A 57 -9.99 -11.53 -2.73
CA LEU A 57 -8.63 -11.58 -3.28
C LEU A 57 -7.92 -12.89 -2.96
N ASP A 58 -8.14 -13.47 -1.78
CA ASP A 58 -7.51 -14.75 -1.44
C ASP A 58 -8.03 -15.88 -2.31
N VAL A 59 -9.36 -15.97 -2.50
CA VAL A 59 -9.97 -16.92 -3.44
C VAL A 59 -9.42 -16.73 -4.85
N ARG A 60 -9.35 -15.48 -5.32
CA ARG A 60 -8.79 -15.17 -6.66
C ARG A 60 -7.31 -15.55 -6.77
N ARG A 61 -6.52 -15.31 -5.72
CA ARG A 61 -5.09 -15.61 -5.67
C ARG A 61 -4.85 -17.12 -5.71
N GLN A 62 -5.69 -17.91 -5.03
CA GLN A 62 -5.64 -19.37 -5.08
C GLN A 62 -5.88 -19.88 -6.51
N ASP A 63 -6.97 -19.45 -7.17
CA ASP A 63 -7.27 -19.80 -8.56
C ASP A 63 -6.13 -19.38 -9.52
N GLN A 64 -5.58 -18.18 -9.36
CA GLN A 64 -4.45 -17.73 -10.18
C GLN A 64 -3.16 -18.51 -9.92
N THR A 65 -2.93 -18.94 -8.68
CA THR A 65 -1.78 -19.77 -8.31
C THR A 65 -1.91 -21.13 -8.98
N GLU A 66 -3.07 -21.77 -8.90
CA GLU A 66 -3.34 -23.04 -9.59
C GLU A 66 -3.14 -22.92 -11.10
N ARG A 67 -3.67 -21.87 -11.73
CA ARG A 67 -3.48 -21.60 -13.18
C ARG A 67 -2.02 -21.42 -13.54
N TYR A 68 -1.27 -20.68 -12.71
CA TYR A 68 0.16 -20.50 -12.90
C TYR A 68 0.91 -21.82 -12.76
N GLU A 69 0.60 -22.65 -11.76
CA GLU A 69 1.23 -23.95 -11.56
C GLU A 69 0.96 -24.91 -12.71
N VAL A 70 -0.28 -24.97 -13.21
CA VAL A 70 -0.64 -25.73 -14.40
C VAL A 70 0.12 -25.23 -15.63
N ALA A 71 0.27 -23.91 -15.80
CA ALA A 71 1.04 -23.34 -16.90
C ALA A 71 2.56 -23.54 -16.74
N ALA A 72 3.06 -23.56 -15.51
CA ALA A 72 4.48 -23.70 -15.19
C ALA A 72 4.97 -25.14 -15.33
N THR A 73 4.13 -26.12 -15.01
CA THR A 73 4.42 -27.56 -15.13
C THR A 73 4.39 -28.05 -16.57
N ARG A 74 3.68 -27.36 -17.48
CA ARG A 74 3.74 -27.62 -18.93
C ARG A 74 5.15 -27.32 -19.47
N ARG A 75 6.00 -28.35 -19.48
CA ARG A 75 7.29 -28.31 -20.19
C ARG A 75 7.02 -28.26 -21.69
N VAL A 76 7.44 -27.17 -22.32
CA VAL A 76 7.38 -27.01 -23.76
C VAL A 76 8.74 -27.35 -24.33
N THR A 77 8.88 -28.56 -24.84
CA THR A 77 9.99 -28.94 -25.70
C THR A 77 9.59 -28.64 -27.15
N ALA A 78 10.44 -27.91 -27.86
CA ALA A 78 10.30 -27.74 -29.31
C ALA A 78 10.81 -29.01 -29.98
N GLY A 79 9.96 -29.65 -30.78
CA GLY A 79 10.36 -30.79 -31.60
C GLY A 79 10.75 -30.33 -33.01
N THR A 80 11.83 -30.87 -33.57
CA THR A 80 12.11 -30.70 -35.00
C THR A 80 11.08 -31.48 -35.83
N LYS A 81 10.44 -30.82 -36.79
CA LYS A 81 9.46 -31.41 -37.70
C LYS A 81 9.99 -31.48 -39.13
N SER A 82 9.57 -32.49 -39.88
CA SER A 82 10.10 -32.77 -41.22
C SER A 82 9.58 -31.82 -42.29
N TYR A 83 8.40 -31.25 -42.11
CA TYR A 83 7.76 -30.36 -43.08
C TYR A 83 7.67 -28.92 -42.55
N PHE A 84 7.71 -27.95 -43.47
CA PHE A 84 7.67 -26.52 -43.12
C PHE A 84 6.38 -26.13 -42.38
N ASP A 85 5.22 -26.58 -42.87
CA ASP A 85 3.92 -26.29 -42.24
C ASP A 85 3.85 -26.83 -40.81
N GLU A 86 4.47 -27.99 -40.56
CA GLU A 86 4.57 -28.57 -39.22
C GLU A 86 5.51 -27.78 -38.31
N GLN A 87 6.59 -27.19 -38.85
CA GLN A 87 7.48 -26.31 -38.09
C GLN A 87 6.79 -25.00 -37.70
N VAL A 88 5.99 -24.41 -38.59
CA VAL A 88 5.18 -23.21 -38.29
C VAL A 88 4.15 -23.53 -37.20
N ALA A 89 3.42 -24.64 -37.34
CA ALA A 89 2.45 -25.06 -36.33
C ALA A 89 3.11 -25.33 -34.96
N GLU A 90 4.29 -25.93 -34.96
CA GLU A 90 5.07 -26.17 -33.74
C GLU A 90 5.55 -24.85 -33.11
N PHE A 91 6.07 -23.91 -33.91
CA PHE A 91 6.45 -22.59 -33.42
C PHE A 91 5.27 -21.85 -32.78
N GLU A 92 4.10 -21.84 -33.43
CA GLU A 92 2.90 -21.24 -32.88
C GLU A 92 2.46 -21.91 -31.57
N ARG A 93 2.56 -23.24 -31.47
CA ARG A 93 2.26 -23.99 -30.24
C ARG A 93 3.18 -23.55 -29.09
N VAL A 94 4.47 -23.44 -29.36
CA VAL A 94 5.47 -22.98 -28.38
C VAL A 94 5.18 -21.54 -27.97
N GLN A 95 4.93 -20.64 -28.94
CA GLN A 95 4.64 -19.24 -28.69
C GLN A 95 3.37 -19.07 -27.85
N ARG A 96 2.27 -19.74 -28.21
CA ARG A 96 1.00 -19.72 -27.46
C ARG A 96 1.16 -20.21 -26.04
N THR A 97 1.98 -21.25 -25.83
CA THR A 97 2.23 -21.75 -24.47
C THR A 97 3.08 -20.76 -23.66
N GLY A 98 4.08 -20.13 -24.29
CA GLY A 98 4.88 -19.09 -23.68
C GLY A 98 4.08 -17.86 -23.28
N THR A 99 3.17 -17.38 -24.14
CA THR A 99 2.29 -16.25 -23.83
C THR A 99 1.32 -16.57 -22.70
N THR A 100 0.71 -17.77 -22.71
CA THR A 100 -0.18 -18.24 -21.63
C THR A 100 0.52 -18.24 -20.28
N LYS A 101 1.76 -18.76 -20.21
CA LYS A 101 2.54 -18.77 -18.96
C LYS A 101 2.85 -17.36 -18.46
N ARG A 102 3.26 -16.46 -19.36
CA ARG A 102 3.54 -15.05 -19.00
C ARG A 102 2.28 -14.34 -18.50
N GLN A 103 1.14 -14.56 -19.14
CA GLN A 103 -0.12 -13.98 -18.72
C GLN A 103 -0.52 -14.44 -17.32
N ALA A 104 -0.48 -15.75 -17.05
CA ALA A 104 -0.76 -16.30 -15.72
C ALA A 104 0.18 -15.73 -14.65
N GLN A 105 1.46 -15.53 -14.99
CA GLN A 105 2.43 -14.91 -14.10
C GLN A 105 2.11 -13.43 -13.80
N LEU A 106 1.73 -12.65 -14.82
CA LEU A 106 1.36 -11.24 -14.65
C LEU A 106 0.10 -11.08 -13.80
N GLU A 107 -0.90 -11.94 -14.03
CA GLU A 107 -2.13 -11.96 -13.26
C GLU A 107 -1.88 -12.28 -11.78
N LEU A 108 -1.04 -13.28 -11.50
CA LEU A 108 -0.64 -13.63 -10.14
C LEU A 108 0.16 -12.51 -9.47
N ALA A 109 1.09 -11.87 -10.20
CA ALA A 109 1.87 -10.76 -9.68
C ALA A 109 0.99 -9.55 -9.34
N GLY A 110 0.03 -9.21 -10.19
CA GLY A 110 -0.91 -8.11 -9.93
C GLY A 110 -1.75 -8.34 -8.67
N SER A 111 -2.24 -9.56 -8.45
CA SER A 111 -3.00 -9.88 -7.25
C SER A 111 -2.15 -9.85 -5.98
N ARG A 112 -0.88 -10.26 -6.05
CA ARG A 112 0.07 -10.15 -4.92
C ARG A 112 0.29 -8.71 -4.50
N VAL A 113 0.59 -7.83 -5.45
CA VAL A 113 0.76 -6.38 -5.19
C VAL A 113 -0.51 -5.80 -4.56
N THR A 114 -1.68 -6.17 -5.10
CA THR A 114 -2.96 -5.69 -4.55
C THR A 114 -3.19 -6.18 -3.12
N SER A 115 -2.82 -7.43 -2.82
CA SER A 115 -2.95 -8.02 -1.49
C SER A 115 -2.00 -7.35 -0.48
N GLU A 116 -0.76 -7.08 -0.89
CA GLU A 116 0.24 -6.38 -0.07
C GLU A 116 -0.23 -4.96 0.28
N LEU A 117 -0.72 -4.20 -0.71
CA LEU A 117 -1.29 -2.87 -0.48
C LEU A 117 -2.51 -2.89 0.47
N LEU A 118 -3.29 -3.97 0.45
CA LEU A 118 -4.43 -4.14 1.33
C LEU A 118 -3.99 -4.46 2.77
N GLU A 119 -2.98 -5.32 2.91
CA GLU A 119 -2.38 -5.66 4.21
C GLU A 119 -1.73 -4.43 4.85
N ASP A 120 -0.97 -3.65 4.08
CA ASP A 120 -0.37 -2.39 4.52
C ASP A 120 -1.42 -1.41 5.06
N GLU A 121 -2.56 -1.28 4.37
CA GLU A 121 -3.66 -0.43 4.83
C GLU A 121 -4.27 -0.95 6.14
N ARG A 122 -4.45 -2.28 6.29
CA ARG A 122 -4.96 -2.87 7.55
C ARG A 122 -4.00 -2.62 8.71
N VAL A 123 -2.69 -2.81 8.49
CA VAL A 123 -1.64 -2.54 9.49
C VAL A 123 -1.62 -1.06 9.85
N TYR A 124 -1.70 -0.17 8.86
CA TYR A 124 -1.75 1.28 9.08
C TYR A 124 -2.94 1.67 9.97
N ARG A 125 -4.14 1.17 9.67
CA ARG A 125 -5.35 1.45 10.46
C ARG A 125 -5.29 0.88 11.87
N ALA A 126 -4.69 -0.29 12.05
CA ALA A 126 -4.45 -0.84 13.39
C ALA A 126 -3.56 0.10 14.23
N GLN A 127 -2.44 0.56 13.67
CA GLN A 127 -1.56 1.51 14.35
C GLN A 127 -2.23 2.85 14.66
N GLU A 128 -3.07 3.36 13.76
CA GLU A 128 -3.82 4.60 13.96
C GLU A 128 -4.82 4.48 15.13
N ARG A 129 -5.56 3.36 15.19
CA ARG A 129 -6.47 3.05 16.32
C ARG A 129 -5.72 2.98 17.64
N ASP A 130 -4.57 2.32 17.68
CA ASP A 130 -3.76 2.21 18.91
C ASP A 130 -3.25 3.58 19.39
N ARG A 131 -2.80 4.45 18.47
CA ARG A 131 -2.38 5.82 18.82
C ARG A 131 -3.53 6.64 19.40
N VAL A 132 -4.71 6.56 18.79
CA VAL A 132 -5.91 7.26 19.28
C VAL A 132 -6.30 6.72 20.66
N LYS A 133 -6.29 5.40 20.85
CA LYS A 133 -6.59 4.78 22.14
C LYS A 133 -5.64 5.26 23.23
N VAL A 134 -4.32 5.22 22.99
CA VAL A 134 -3.30 5.70 23.95
C VAL A 134 -3.49 7.19 24.26
N PHE A 135 -3.83 7.99 23.25
CA PHE A 135 -4.10 9.42 23.45
C PHE A 135 -5.33 9.65 24.34
N LEU A 136 -6.43 8.93 24.09
CA LEU A 136 -7.66 9.01 24.89
C LEU A 136 -7.45 8.53 26.32
N GLU A 137 -6.73 7.42 26.53
CA GLU A 137 -6.40 6.91 27.86
C GLU A 137 -5.61 7.95 28.67
N ARG A 138 -4.63 8.62 28.05
CA ARG A 138 -3.86 9.69 28.71
C ARG A 138 -4.73 10.90 29.07
N LEU A 139 -5.67 11.26 28.21
CA LEU A 139 -6.55 12.41 28.41
C LEU A 139 -7.59 12.15 29.52
N LEU A 140 -8.07 10.91 29.64
CA LEU A 140 -9.03 10.47 30.66
C LEU A 140 -8.39 10.04 31.98
N SER A 141 -7.08 9.77 32.01
CA SER A 141 -6.34 9.43 33.25
C SER A 141 -5.86 10.65 34.06
N ILE A 142 -6.20 11.86 33.63
CA ILE A 142 -5.98 13.14 34.31
C ILE A 142 -7.29 13.54 34.99
#